data_AF-A0A2T4TUC3-F1
#
_entry.id   AF-A0A2T4TUC3-F1
#
_cell.length_a   1.000
_cell.length_b   1.000
_cell.length_c   1.000
_cell.angle_alpha   90.00
_cell.angle_beta   90.00
_cell.angle_gamma   90.00
#
_symmetry.space_group_name_H-M   'P 1'
#
loop_
_entity.id
_entity.type
_entity.pdbx_description
1 polymer ?
#
loop_
_entity_poly.entity_id
_entity_poly.type
_entity_poly.pdbx_seq_one_letter_code
_entity_poly.pdbx_strand_id
1 'polypeptide(L)' 'MIDVYDIIKQINKQKAEAHKFPISANFNEVMGEVTAQVKSEINQMVSENKITYNQTLNSFSFEVIDDIFNQQISE' A
#
# COMPACT_ATOMS: atom_id res chain seq x y z
N MET A 1 1.90 2.75 9.79
CA MET A 1 0.73 1.86 10.05
C MET A 1 -0.48 2.59 9.52
N ILE A 2 -1.21 1.96 8.62
CA ILE A 2 -2.38 2.55 7.97
C ILE A 2 -3.46 2.77 9.03
N ASP A 3 -3.84 4.03 9.25
CA ASP A 3 -4.94 4.40 10.14
C ASP A 3 -6.20 4.70 9.32
N VAL A 4 -7.11 3.73 9.32
CA VAL A 4 -8.38 3.81 8.59
C VAL A 4 -9.27 4.94 9.13
N TYR A 5 -9.20 5.24 10.43
CA TYR A 5 -9.99 6.33 11.01
C TYR A 5 -9.52 7.69 10.47
N ASP A 6 -8.21 7.90 10.39
CA ASP A 6 -7.65 9.12 9.82
C ASP A 6 -7.96 9.25 8.32
N ILE A 7 -7.93 8.15 7.57
CA ILE A 7 -8.35 8.13 6.15
C ILE A 7 -9.81 8.57 6.02
N ILE A 8 -10.72 7.99 6.81
CA ILE A 8 -12.14 8.38 6.80
C ILE A 8 -12.30 9.86 7.15
N LYS A 9 -11.59 10.33 8.17
CA LYS A 9 -11.63 11.73 8.60
C LYS A 9 -11.15 12.68 7.51
N GLN A 10 -10.08 12.33 6.79
CA GLN A 10 -9.57 13.10 5.66
C GLN A 10 -10.55 13.13 4.48
N ILE A 11 -11.12 11.98 4.10
CA ILE A 11 -12.12 11.91 3.01
C ILE A 11 -13.35 12.77 3.35
N ASN A 12 -13.87 12.66 4.58
CA ASN A 12 -15.00 13.46 5.03
C ASN A 12 -14.69 14.97 4.97
N LYS A 13 -13.49 15.37 5.41
CA LYS A 13 -13.04 16.76 5.35
C LYS A 13 -12.96 17.26 3.90
N GLN A 14 -12.35 16.49 3.01
CA GLN A 14 -12.24 16.85 1.58
C GLN A 14 -13.62 16.99 0.93
N LYS A 15 -14.58 16.10 1.25
CA LYS A 15 -15.96 16.20 0.76
C LYS A 15 -16.69 17.42 1.30
N ALA A 16 -16.50 17.74 2.57
CA ALA A 16 -17.09 18.93 3.18
C ALA A 16 -16.56 20.21 2.52
N GLU A 17 -15.23 20.32 2.31
CA GLU A 17 -14.60 21.44 1.61
C GLU A 17 -15.07 21.55 0.15
N ALA A 18 -15.25 20.41 -0.52
CA ALA A 18 -15.76 20.34 -1.89
C ALA A 18 -17.30 20.43 -2.00
N HIS A 19 -18.01 20.63 -0.88
CA HIS A 19 -19.48 20.68 -0.82
C HIS A 19 -20.17 19.44 -1.45
N LYS A 20 -19.54 18.27 -1.37
CA LYS A 20 -20.08 17.00 -1.89
C LYS A 20 -20.88 16.27 -0.81
N PHE A 21 -22.12 15.91 -1.13
CA PHE A 21 -23.00 15.15 -0.26
C PHE A 21 -23.28 13.75 -0.84
N PRO A 22 -23.36 12.69 -0.01
CA PRO A 22 -23.16 12.70 1.44
C PRO A 22 -21.68 12.91 1.84
N ILE A 23 -21.46 13.59 2.97
CA ILE A 23 -20.12 13.89 3.48
C ILE A 23 -19.39 12.62 3.94
N SER A 24 -20.14 11.58 4.32
CA SER A 24 -19.56 10.31 4.76
C SER A 24 -18.74 9.63 3.66
N ALA A 25 -17.54 9.19 4.01
CA ALA A 25 -16.70 8.31 3.22
C ALA A 25 -17.44 6.99 2.97
N ASN A 26 -17.48 6.57 1.70
CA ASN A 26 -17.95 5.25 1.34
C ASN A 26 -16.80 4.24 1.32
N PHE A 27 -17.14 2.96 1.28
CA PHE A 27 -16.17 1.86 1.29
C PHE A 27 -15.13 1.97 0.16
N ASN A 28 -15.56 2.30 -1.07
CA ASN A 28 -14.65 2.35 -2.22
C ASN A 28 -13.62 3.48 -2.10
N GLU A 29 -14.02 4.62 -1.53
CA GLU A 29 -13.12 5.76 -1.29
C GLU A 29 -12.07 5.40 -0.25
N VAL A 30 -12.50 4.79 0.86
CA VAL A 30 -11.57 4.33 1.90
C VAL A 30 -10.62 3.26 1.33
N MET A 31 -11.15 2.30 0.58
CA MET A 31 -10.34 1.22 0.01
C MET A 31 -9.35 1.73 -1.04
N GLY A 32 -9.72 2.74 -1.81
CA GLY A 32 -8.83 3.41 -2.76
C GLY A 32 -7.62 4.03 -2.08
N GLU A 33 -7.85 4.79 -1.01
CA GLU A 33 -6.78 5.43 -0.22
C GLU A 33 -5.89 4.39 0.48
N VAL A 34 -6.48 3.36 1.09
CA VAL A 34 -5.74 2.26 1.71
C VAL A 34 -4.86 1.56 0.66
N THR A 35 -5.40 1.22 -0.50
CA THR A 35 -4.66 0.56 -1.59
C THR A 35 -3.50 1.43 -2.08
N ALA A 36 -3.72 2.73 -2.22
CA ALA A 36 -2.70 3.68 -2.63
C ALA A 36 -1.55 3.75 -1.61
N GLN A 37 -1.87 3.82 -0.31
CA GLN A 37 -0.87 3.82 0.76
C GLN A 37 -0.07 2.52 0.80
N VAL A 38 -0.74 1.35 0.76
CA VAL A 38 -0.06 0.04 0.70
C VAL A 38 0.89 -0.03 -0.49
N LYS A 39 0.44 0.40 -1.68
CA LYS A 39 1.28 0.39 -2.87
C LYS A 39 2.50 1.30 -2.72
N SER A 40 2.33 2.47 -2.11
CA SER A 40 3.44 3.38 -1.83
C SER A 40 4.45 2.77 -0.86
N GLU A 41 3.99 2.12 0.22
CA GLU A 41 4.86 1.43 1.17
C GLU A 41 5.64 0.28 0.50
N ILE A 42 4.99 -0.55 -0.31
CA ILE A 42 5.65 -1.62 -1.08
C ILE A 42 6.73 -1.05 -2.01
N ASN A 43 6.39 0.01 -2.77
CA ASN A 43 7.34 0.64 -3.68
C ASN A 43 8.56 1.21 -2.94
N GLN A 44 8.35 1.77 -1.75
CA GLN A 44 9.43 2.25 -0.89
C GLN A 44 10.30 1.09 -0.38
N MET A 45 9.70 -0.03 0.02
CA MET A 45 10.48 -1.21 0.43
C MET A 45 11.32 -1.77 -0.73
N VAL A 46 10.80 -1.71 -1.96
CA VAL A 46 11.57 -2.09 -3.16
C VAL A 46 12.72 -1.10 -3.41
N SER A 47 12.47 0.21 -3.33
CA SER A 47 13.51 1.22 -3.57
C SER A 47 14.60 1.22 -2.50
N GLU A 48 14.26 0.84 -1.27
CA GLU A 48 15.18 0.66 -0.15
C GLU A 48 15.91 -0.71 -0.17
N ASN A 49 15.70 -1.54 -1.20
CA ASN A 49 16.25 -2.89 -1.29
C ASN A 49 15.94 -3.76 -0.06
N LYS A 50 14.74 -3.61 0.51
CA LYS A 50 14.25 -4.48 1.59
C LYS A 50 13.53 -5.70 1.03
N ILE A 51 12.84 -5.52 -0.09
CA ILE A 51 12.13 -6.58 -0.81
C ILE A 51 12.43 -6.50 -2.31
N THR A 52 12.40 -7.64 -2.98
CA THR A 52 12.48 -7.75 -4.43
C THR A 52 11.10 -8.08 -4.98
N TYR A 53 10.69 -7.39 -6.04
CA TYR A 53 9.48 -7.72 -6.80
C TYR A 53 9.81 -8.62 -7.98
N ASN A 54 9.15 -9.77 -8.06
CA ASN A 54 9.31 -10.75 -9.13
C ASN A 54 8.00 -10.89 -9.91
N GLN A 55 8.04 -10.58 -11.20
CA GLN A 55 6.92 -10.86 -12.10
C GLN A 55 7.05 -12.28 -12.65
N THR A 56 6.04 -13.11 -12.43
CA THR A 56 5.97 -14.48 -12.95
C THR A 56 5.00 -14.56 -14.13
N LEU A 57 4.99 -15.69 -14.84
CA LEU A 57 4.11 -15.92 -16.00
C LEU A 57 2.62 -15.73 -15.70
N ASN A 58 2.17 -16.04 -14.47
CA ASN A 58 0.76 -16.00 -14.08
C ASN A 58 0.46 -15.11 -12.87
N SER A 59 1.47 -14.49 -12.26
CA SER A 59 1.33 -13.79 -10.98
C SER A 59 2.52 -12.86 -10.72
N PHE A 60 2.58 -12.32 -9.50
CA PHE A 60 3.74 -11.64 -8.94
C PHE A 60 4.07 -12.24 -7.57
N SER A 61 5.33 -12.17 -7.17
CA SER A 61 5.81 -12.51 -5.83
C SER A 61 6.72 -11.42 -5.28
N PHE A 62 6.86 -11.41 -3.96
CA PHE A 62 7.80 -10.53 -3.25
C PHE A 62 8.69 -11.40 -2.36
N GLU A 63 9.98 -11.10 -2.35
CA GLU A 63 10.99 -11.81 -1.55
C GLU A 63 11.75 -10.81 -0.69
N VAL A 64 12.02 -11.15 0.57
CA VAL A 64 12.83 -10.31 1.46
C VAL A 64 14.29 -10.50 1.10
N ILE A 65 15.04 -9.42 0.91
CA ILE A 65 16.42 -9.51 0.40
C ILE A 65 17.35 -10.26 1.37
N ASP A 66 17.14 -10.12 2.68
CA ASP A 66 17.90 -10.87 3.70
C ASP A 66 17.75 -12.40 3.54
N ASP A 67 16.60 -12.88 3.09
CA ASP A 67 16.36 -14.31 2.86
C ASP A 67 17.10 -14.81 1.61
N ILE A 68 17.25 -13.97 0.58
CA ILE A 68 17.98 -14.30 -0.67
C ILE A 68 19.49 -14.47 -0.38
N PHE A 69 20.09 -13.55 0.38
CA PHE A 69 21.50 -13.63 0.74
C PHE A 69 21.81 -14.90 1.56
N ASN A 70 20.93 -15.26 2.49
CA ASN A 70 21.11 -16.46 3.31
C ASN A 70 20.97 -17.76 2.50
N GLN A 71 20.12 -17.77 1.46
CA GLN A 71 20.01 -18.92 0.54
C GLN A 71 21.25 -19.07 -0.35
N GLN A 72 21.81 -17.98 -0.88
CA GLN A 72 22.99 -18.03 -1.76
C GLN A 72 24.29 -18.44 -1.06
N ILE A 73 24.41 -18.23 0.26
CA ILE A 73 25.59 -18.62 1.04
C ILE A 73 25.51 -20.10 1.50
N SER A 74 24.32 -20.71 1.38
CA SER A 74 24.05 -22.08 1.83
C SER A 74 24.17 -23.15 0.72
N GLU A 75 24.48 -22.74 -0.52
CA GLU A 75 24.79 -23.61 -1.67
C GLU A 75 26.30 -23.63 -1.97
#